data_AF-F9CWL5-F1
#
_entry.id   AF-F9CWL5-F1
#
_cell.length_a   1.000
_cell.length_b   1.000
_cell.length_c   1.000
_cell.angle_alpha   90.00
_cell.angle_beta   90.00
_cell.angle_gamma   90.00
#
_symmetry.space_group_name_H-M   'P 1'
#
loop_
_entity.id
_entity.type
_entity.pdbx_description
1 polymer ?
#
loop_
_entity_poly.entity_id
_entity_poly.type
_entity_poly.pdbx_seq_one_letter_code
_entity_poly.pdbx_strand_id
1 'polypeptide(L)' 'MPEYKIVYKGAKKSNYTPIWFVCSNCLETKRYFYDENEIIKITQIELS' A
#
# COMPACT_ATOMS: atom_id res chain seq x y z
N MET A 1 -4.65 2.29 -14.19
CA MET A 1 -3.57 1.32 -13.94
C MET A 1 -3.03 1.59 -12.53
N PRO A 2 -2.62 0.58 -11.74
CA PRO A 2 -1.95 0.85 -10.49
C PRO A 2 -0.56 1.45 -10.75
N GLU A 3 -0.25 2.52 -10.04
CA GLU A 3 1.00 3.27 -10.15
C GLU A 3 1.85 3.12 -8.89
N TYR A 4 1.26 2.69 -7.78
CA TYR A 4 1.90 2.56 -6.48
C TYR A 4 1.60 1.21 -5.84
N LYS A 5 2.60 0.68 -5.15
CA LYS A 5 2.53 -0.49 -4.28
C LYS A 5 2.66 -0.03 -2.83
N ILE A 6 1.65 -0.29 -2.02
CA ILE A 6 1.62 -0.01 -0.57
C ILE A 6 1.76 -1.33 0.18
N VAL A 7 2.67 -1.37 1.15
CA VAL A 7 2.93 -2.52 2.02
C VAL A 7 2.51 -2.14 3.44
N TYR A 8 1.65 -2.93 4.05
CA TYR A 8 1.14 -2.72 5.41
C TYR A 8 1.79 -3.67 6.41
N LYS A 9 1.73 -3.34 7.70
CA LYS A 9 2.11 -4.24 8.79
C LYS A 9 1.27 -5.52 8.72
N GLY A 10 1.95 -6.65 8.86
CA GLY A 10 1.29 -7.94 9.02
C GLY A 10 0.59 -8.02 10.36
N ALA A 11 -0.51 -8.77 10.41
CA ALA A 11 -1.18 -9.08 11.67
C ALA A 11 -0.22 -9.83 12.62
N LYS A 12 -0.23 -9.51 13.92
CA LYS A 12 0.62 -10.18 14.92
C LYS A 12 0.42 -11.71 14.84
N LYS A 13 1.54 -12.45 14.76
CA LYS A 13 1.61 -13.92 14.57
C LYS A 13 1.25 -14.43 13.16
N SER A 14 1.09 -13.53 12.19
CA SER A 14 0.97 -13.89 10.78
C SER A 14 2.25 -13.52 10.03
N ASN A 15 2.70 -14.41 9.14
CA ASN A 15 3.77 -14.11 8.19
C ASN A 15 3.25 -13.37 6.94
N TYR A 16 1.95 -13.09 6.89
CA TYR A 16 1.32 -12.37 5.79
C TYR A 16 1.50 -10.86 5.96
N THR A 17 2.09 -10.24 4.95
CA THR A 17 2.23 -8.79 4.83
C THR A 17 1.26 -8.31 3.74
N PRO A 18 0.20 -7.56 4.07
CA PRO A 18 -0.75 -7.09 3.08
C PRO A 18 -0.08 -6.12 2.09
N ILE A 19 -0.40 -6.31 0.80
CA ILE A 19 0.11 -5.48 -0.29
C ILE A 19 -1.08 -4.96 -1.09
N TRP A 20 -1.09 -3.66 -1.36
CA TRP A 20 -2.10 -2.98 -2.15
C TRP A 20 -1.49 -2.28 -3.35
N PHE A 21 -2.21 -2.30 -4.46
CA PHE A 21 -1.83 -1.65 -5.71
C PHE A 21 -2.85 -0.55 -6.02
N VAL A 22 -2.41 0.71 -6.04
CA VAL A 22 -3.30 1.87 -6.16
C VAL A 22 -2.80 2.84 -7.24
N CYS A 23 -3.69 3.67 -7.79
CA CYS A 23 -3.30 4.80 -8.64
C CYS A 23 -2.92 6.03 -7.81
N SER A 24 -2.31 7.02 -8.46
CA SER A 24 -1.95 8.33 -7.91
C SER A 24 -3.10 9.01 -7.18
N ASN A 25 -4.28 9.09 -7.81
CA ASN A 25 -5.46 9.71 -7.20
C ASN A 25 -5.92 9.00 -5.91
N CYS A 26 -5.88 7.67 -5.87
CA CYS A 26 -6.23 6.92 -4.66
C CYS A 26 -5.24 7.16 -3.52
N LEU A 27 -3.95 7.35 -3.86
CA LEU A 27 -2.90 7.68 -2.90
C LEU A 27 -3.06 9.11 -2.36
N GLU A 28 -3.25 10.09 -3.24
CA GLU A 28 -3.38 11.51 -2.89
C GLU A 28 -4.62 11.78 -2.04
N THR A 29 -5.75 11.17 -2.39
CA THR A 29 -6.99 11.28 -1.60
C THR A 29 -6.94 10.51 -0.29
N LYS A 30 -5.79 9.89 0.05
CA LYS A 30 -5.58 9.05 1.24
C LYS A 30 -6.71 8.03 1.42
N ARG A 31 -7.28 7.50 0.33
CA ARG A 31 -8.22 6.39 0.35
C ARG A 31 -7.44 5.09 0.59
N TYR A 32 -6.81 5.01 1.74
CA TYR A 32 -6.19 3.80 2.23
C TYR A 32 -7.32 2.89 2.71
N PHE A 33 -7.28 1.62 2.31
CA PHE A 33 -8.24 0.62 2.78
C PHE A 33 -7.91 0.14 4.21
N TYR A 34 -6.84 0.68 4.79
CA TYR A 34 -6.30 0.40 6.12
C TYR A 34 -5.72 1.69 6.72
N ASP A 35 -5.42 1.67 8.02
CA ASP A 35 -4.84 2.78 8.77
C ASP A 35 -3.46 3.20 8.23
N GLU A 36 -3.19 4.51 8.15
CA GLU A 36 -1.91 5.04 7.65
C GLU A 36 -0.74 4.71 8.58
N ASN A 37 -0.99 4.53 9.88
CA ASN A 37 0.01 4.14 10.87
C ASN A 37 0.49 2.70 10.70
N GLU A 38 -0.25 1.90 9.92
CA GLU A 38 0.11 0.53 9.58
C GLU A 38 0.88 0.44 8.26
N ILE A 39 1.09 1.56 7.55
CA ILE A 39 1.89 1.55 6.32
C ILE A 39 3.37 1.39 6.68
N ILE A 40 4.00 0.37 6.10
CA ILE A 40 5.45 0.14 6.20
C ILE A 40 6.17 0.84 5.05
N LYS A 41 5.64 0.73 3.82
CA LYS A 41 6.32 1.21 2.62
C LYS A 41 5.35 1.55 1.50
N ILE A 42 5.64 2.62 0.78
CA ILE A 42 4.99 2.99 -0.47
C ILE A 42 6.07 3.06 -1.55
N THR A 43 5.85 2.39 -2.68
CA THR A 43 6.80 2.36 -3.81
C THR A 43 6.04 2.68 -5.09
N GLN A 44 6.53 3.62 -5.90
CA GLN A 44 6.02 3.82 -7.25
C GLN A 44 6.45 2.65 -8.13
N ILE A 45 5.51 2.12 -8.92
CA ILE A 45 5.73 1.01 -9.84
C ILE A 45 6.19 1.64 -11.15
N GLU A 46 7.47 1.55 -11.45
CA GLU A 46 7.96 1.92 -12.77
C GLU A 46 7.53 0.83 -13.75
N LEU A 47 6.65 1.20 -14.69
CA LEU A 47 6.33 0.35 -15.83
C LEU A 47 7.49 0.46 -16.81
N SER A 48 8.36 -0.55 -16.79
CA SER A 48 9.40 -0.76 -17.80
C SER A 48 8.80 -1.19 -19.14
#